data_AF-A0A5Q0NSB7-F1
#
_entry.id   AF-A0A5Q0NSB7-F1
#
_cell.length_a   1.000
_cell.length_b   1.000
_cell.length_c   1.000
_cell.angle_alpha   90.00
_cell.angle_beta   90.00
_cell.angle_gamma   90.00
#
_symmetry.space_group_name_H-M   'P 1'
#
loop_
_entity.id
_entity.type
_entity.pdbx_description
1 polymer ?
#
loop_
_entity_poly.entity_id
_entity_poly.type
_entity_poly.pdbx_seq_one_letter_code
_entity_poly.pdbx_strand_id
1 'polypeptide(L)'
;MKLGRSRPMLLARSHRPRRDEAGQITTGLVIVVIVALVAVAISGVALLSRGVDEKSQAQSAADAAALAGAGALRELLPQLLAMMTSRDDLGGTAGCGFGQDRASTYAQKNDATLTDYCFDLARGEVRASVQMNEAVSDEVDAAVADAVASTGLDLSGCSWNDEDPPEPTPTPTPTPTAGPTGGPSDGPTEDPGPPPPPPDIGTTFSCGPLTARFVIDGETGRLSFVDFELDGLEPRLID
;
A
#
# COMPACT_ATOMS: atom_id res chain seq x y z
N MET A 1 -116.25 -24.76 44.06
CA MET A 1 -115.11 -25.68 44.19
C MET A 1 -113.98 -25.17 43.30
N LYS A 2 -112.75 -25.14 43.85
CA LYS A 2 -111.45 -24.78 43.24
C LYS A 2 -111.09 -23.29 43.03
N LEU A 3 -110.25 -22.83 43.96
CA LEU A 3 -109.31 -21.71 43.92
C LEU A 3 -108.32 -21.81 42.74
N GLY A 4 -107.81 -20.65 42.29
CA GLY A 4 -106.62 -20.60 41.43
C GLY A 4 -106.06 -19.18 41.32
N ARG A 5 -105.41 -18.70 42.38
CA ARG A 5 -104.67 -17.44 42.45
C ARG A 5 -103.25 -17.69 41.93
N SER A 6 -102.84 -17.07 40.83
CA SER A 6 -101.43 -17.03 40.42
C SER A 6 -101.01 -15.63 39.98
N ARG A 7 -100.00 -15.13 40.67
CA ARG A 7 -99.35 -13.82 40.53
C ARG A 7 -98.44 -13.76 39.30
N PRO A 8 -98.13 -12.55 38.81
CA PRO A 8 -97.22 -12.33 37.69
C PRO A 8 -95.77 -12.51 38.15
N MET A 9 -94.94 -13.15 37.34
CA MET A 9 -93.50 -13.19 37.56
C MET A 9 -92.78 -12.51 36.39
N LEU A 10 -92.16 -11.39 36.74
CA LEU A 10 -91.43 -10.46 35.91
C LEU A 10 -90.32 -11.12 35.08
N LEU A 11 -90.12 -10.57 33.88
CA LEU A 11 -88.90 -10.70 33.10
C LEU A 11 -87.65 -10.49 33.96
N ALA A 12 -86.72 -11.44 33.91
CA ALA A 12 -85.32 -11.22 34.22
C ALA A 12 -84.49 -11.61 33.00
N ARG A 13 -84.34 -10.67 32.07
CA ARG A 13 -83.38 -10.75 30.98
C ARG A 13 -82.00 -10.48 31.61
N SER A 14 -81.24 -11.54 31.87
CA SER A 14 -79.86 -11.40 32.36
C SER A 14 -78.97 -10.86 31.23
N HIS A 15 -78.86 -9.55 31.12
CA HIS A 15 -77.72 -8.93 30.46
C HIS A 15 -76.53 -9.08 31.40
N ARG A 16 -75.60 -9.99 31.06
CA ARG A 16 -74.27 -9.98 31.67
C ARG A 16 -73.60 -8.69 31.18
N PRO A 17 -73.23 -7.74 32.06
CA PRO A 17 -72.39 -6.63 31.64
C PRO A 17 -71.03 -7.21 31.25
N ARG A 18 -70.59 -6.91 30.03
CA ARG A 18 -69.21 -7.11 29.58
C ARG A 18 -68.31 -6.38 30.56
N ARG A 19 -67.58 -7.14 31.38
CA ARG A 19 -66.44 -6.65 32.15
C ARG A 19 -65.19 -7.18 31.46
N ASP A 20 -64.78 -6.51 30.39
CA ASP A 20 -63.48 -6.76 29.74
C ASP A 20 -62.92 -5.49 29.10
N GLU A 21 -63.29 -4.29 29.57
CA GLU A 21 -62.82 -3.03 28.97
C GLU A 21 -61.69 -2.35 29.78
N ALA A 22 -61.40 -2.79 31.01
CA ALA A 22 -60.35 -2.19 31.85
C ALA A 22 -58.96 -2.84 31.66
N GLY A 23 -58.88 -4.06 31.12
CA GLY A 23 -57.60 -4.74 30.81
C GLY A 23 -57.08 -4.46 29.39
N GLN A 24 -57.95 -4.01 28.49
CA GLN A 24 -57.61 -3.75 27.08
C GLN A 24 -56.92 -2.40 26.87
N ILE A 25 -57.26 -1.39 27.69
CA ILE A 25 -56.62 -0.06 27.63
C ILE A 25 -55.16 -0.14 28.11
N THR A 26 -54.90 -0.89 29.18
CA THR A 26 -53.55 -1.09 29.74
C THR A 26 -52.67 -1.95 28.82
N THR A 27 -53.21 -3.02 28.24
CA THR A 27 -52.47 -3.84 27.26
C THR A 27 -52.20 -3.08 25.95
N GLY A 28 -53.15 -2.27 25.48
CA GLY A 28 -52.95 -1.40 24.32
C GLY A 28 -51.83 -0.38 24.53
N LEU A 29 -51.79 0.26 25.71
CA LEU A 29 -50.74 1.22 26.05
C LEU A 29 -49.36 0.55 26.15
N VAL A 30 -49.26 -0.63 26.76
CA VAL A 30 -48.00 -1.39 26.85
C VAL A 30 -47.49 -1.77 25.45
N ILE A 31 -48.37 -2.21 24.55
CA ILE A 31 -47.99 -2.53 23.17
C ILE A 31 -47.50 -1.28 22.43
N VAL A 32 -48.19 -0.14 22.55
CA VAL A 32 -47.75 1.11 21.92
C VAL A 32 -46.39 1.56 22.45
N VAL A 33 -46.14 1.46 23.76
CA VAL A 33 -44.84 1.79 24.36
C VAL A 33 -43.75 0.85 23.86
N ILE A 34 -44.01 -0.47 23.80
CA ILE A 34 -43.03 -1.44 23.28
C ILE A 34 -42.73 -1.16 21.80
N VAL A 35 -43.75 -0.92 20.97
CA VAL A 35 -43.57 -0.57 19.56
C VAL A 35 -42.80 0.73 19.40
N ALA A 36 -43.08 1.75 20.22
CA ALA A 36 -42.33 3.00 20.21
C ALA A 36 -40.86 2.81 20.63
N LEU A 37 -40.59 2.00 21.66
CA LEU A 37 -39.23 1.68 22.08
C LEU A 37 -38.47 0.87 21.02
N VAL A 38 -39.13 -0.09 20.37
CA VAL A 38 -38.56 -0.85 19.25
C VAL A 38 -38.28 0.08 18.06
N ALA A 39 -39.19 1.00 17.74
CA ALA A 39 -38.97 1.98 16.68
C ALA A 39 -37.78 2.90 17.00
N VAL A 40 -37.67 3.41 18.22
CA VAL A 40 -36.51 4.21 18.68
C VAL A 40 -35.23 3.40 18.63
N ALA A 41 -35.24 2.13 19.05
CA ALA A 41 -34.07 1.26 18.99
C ALA A 41 -33.64 1.01 17.53
N ILE A 42 -34.57 0.73 16.62
CA ILE A 42 -34.29 0.54 15.19
C ILE A 42 -33.77 1.85 14.56
N SER A 43 -34.39 2.99 14.87
CA SER A 43 -33.94 4.31 14.39
C SER A 43 -32.55 4.68 14.91
N GLY A 44 -32.25 4.36 16.18
CA GLY A 44 -30.93 4.58 16.78
C GLY A 44 -29.85 3.72 16.12
N VAL A 45 -30.14 2.46 15.82
CA VAL A 45 -29.22 1.58 15.09
C VAL A 45 -28.98 2.10 13.67
N ALA A 46 -30.02 2.56 12.95
CA ALA A 46 -29.88 3.07 11.59
C ALA A 46 -28.97 4.31 11.47
N LEU A 47 -28.98 5.19 12.48
CA LEU A 47 -28.07 6.35 12.53
C LEU A 47 -26.63 5.94 12.84
N LEU A 48 -26.44 4.96 13.72
CA LEU A 48 -25.11 4.45 14.07
C LEU A 48 -24.47 3.64 12.93
N SER A 49 -25.27 2.88 12.17
CA SER A 49 -24.78 2.05 11.07
C SER A 49 -24.14 2.89 9.95
N ARG A 50 -24.78 4.00 9.55
CA ARG A 50 -24.28 4.83 8.44
C ARG A 50 -22.89 5.43 8.70
N GLY A 51 -22.65 5.91 9.91
CA GLY A 51 -21.34 6.46 10.27
C GLY A 51 -20.23 5.40 10.34
N VAL A 52 -20.57 4.15 10.65
CA VAL A 52 -19.63 3.03 10.65
C VAL A 52 -19.33 2.57 9.23
N ASP A 53 -20.36 2.49 8.37
CA ASP A 53 -20.22 2.10 6.98
C ASP A 53 -19.32 3.07 6.22
N GLU A 54 -19.47 4.38 6.44
CA GLU A 54 -18.65 5.39 5.76
C GLU A 54 -17.17 5.32 6.16
N LYS A 55 -16.90 5.19 7.47
CA LYS A 55 -15.52 5.08 7.97
C LYS A 55 -14.85 3.82 7.43
N SER A 56 -15.60 2.72 7.37
CA SER A 56 -15.13 1.46 6.80
C SER A 56 -14.80 1.61 5.31
N GLN A 57 -15.64 2.33 4.55
CA GLN A 57 -15.41 2.58 3.14
C GLN A 57 -14.18 3.46 2.89
N ALA A 58 -14.04 4.55 3.66
CA ALA A 58 -12.87 5.42 3.60
C ALA A 58 -11.58 4.66 3.90
N GLN A 59 -11.58 3.81 4.94
CA GLN A 59 -10.42 2.98 5.25
C GLN A 59 -10.09 2.01 4.12
N SER A 60 -11.09 1.32 3.57
CA SER A 60 -10.89 0.43 2.43
C SER A 60 -10.30 1.16 1.21
N ALA A 61 -10.71 2.40 0.97
CA ALA A 61 -10.16 3.23 -0.10
C ALA A 61 -8.69 3.62 0.16
N ALA A 62 -8.37 4.02 1.39
CA ALA A 62 -7.00 4.37 1.81
C ALA A 62 -6.07 3.15 1.68
N ASP A 63 -6.50 2.00 2.20
CA ASP A 63 -5.76 0.74 2.15
C ASP A 63 -5.47 0.33 0.70
N ALA A 64 -6.48 0.41 -0.17
CA ALA A 64 -6.33 0.12 -1.59
C ALA A 64 -5.35 1.08 -2.27
N ALA A 65 -5.42 2.37 -1.95
CA ALA A 65 -4.50 3.37 -2.50
C ALA A 65 -3.05 3.15 -2.04
N ALA A 66 -2.83 2.88 -0.75
CA ALA A 66 -1.51 2.61 -0.19
C ALA A 66 -0.90 1.33 -0.78
N LEU A 67 -1.66 0.23 -0.84
CA LEU A 67 -1.21 -1.02 -1.45
C LEU A 67 -0.91 -0.87 -2.94
N ALA A 68 -1.73 -0.10 -3.68
CA ALA A 68 -1.51 0.15 -5.10
C ALA A 68 -0.24 1.00 -5.34
N GLY A 69 0.00 2.01 -4.51
CA GLY A 69 1.23 2.79 -4.53
C GLY A 69 2.45 1.92 -4.23
N ALA A 70 2.39 1.11 -3.18
CA ALA A 70 3.47 0.20 -2.80
C ALA A 70 3.75 -0.87 -3.87
N GLY A 71 2.70 -1.41 -4.49
CA GLY A 71 2.80 -2.36 -5.59
C GLY A 71 3.43 -1.79 -6.87
N ALA A 72 3.42 -0.47 -7.06
CA ALA A 72 4.01 0.17 -8.23
C ALA A 72 5.53 0.01 -8.30
N LEU A 73 6.19 -0.27 -7.17
CA LEU A 73 7.64 -0.44 -7.09
C LEU A 73 8.15 -1.49 -8.07
N ARG A 74 7.54 -2.67 -8.14
CA ARG A 74 8.03 -3.77 -8.97
C ARG A 74 8.19 -3.42 -10.45
N GLU A 75 7.31 -2.57 -10.97
CA GLU A 75 7.30 -2.20 -12.39
C GLU A 75 8.27 -1.06 -12.71
N LEU A 76 8.48 -0.17 -11.75
CA LEU A 76 9.30 1.03 -11.90
C LEU A 76 10.73 0.83 -11.39
N LEU A 77 10.97 -0.21 -10.60
CA LEU A 77 12.28 -0.55 -10.04
C LEU A 77 13.37 -0.71 -11.12
N PRO A 78 13.15 -1.37 -12.28
CA PRO A 78 14.17 -1.45 -13.33
C PRO A 78 14.60 -0.07 -13.84
N GLN A 79 13.66 0.87 -13.95
CA GLN A 79 13.92 2.23 -14.41
C GLN A 79 14.68 3.04 -13.35
N LEU A 80 14.31 2.87 -12.08
CA LEU A 80 15.02 3.49 -10.95
C LEU A 80 16.47 2.99 -10.87
N LEU A 81 16.67 1.66 -10.97
CA LEU A 81 18.00 1.06 -10.95
C LEU A 81 18.85 1.52 -12.15
N ALA A 82 18.26 1.65 -13.33
CA ALA A 82 18.95 2.13 -14.53
C ALA A 82 19.33 3.62 -14.48
N MET A 83 18.63 4.44 -13.69
CA MET A 83 18.98 5.85 -13.50
C MET A 83 20.13 6.06 -12.51
N MET A 84 20.52 5.03 -11.75
CA MET A 84 21.65 5.14 -10.84
C MET A 84 22.98 5.24 -11.59
N THR A 85 23.74 6.24 -11.18
CA THR A 85 25.10 6.51 -11.66
C THR A 85 26.13 6.50 -10.53
N SER A 86 25.67 6.63 -9.28
CA SER A 86 26.49 6.59 -8.07
C SER A 86 25.83 5.75 -6.97
N ARG A 87 26.63 5.25 -6.02
CA ARG A 87 26.12 4.47 -4.87
C ARG A 87 25.22 5.28 -3.93
N ASP A 88 25.32 6.62 -3.99
CA ASP A 88 24.57 7.54 -3.15
C ASP A 88 23.18 7.91 -3.74
N ASP A 89 22.91 7.51 -4.99
CA ASP A 89 21.68 7.89 -5.72
C ASP A 89 20.41 7.28 -5.11
N LEU A 90 20.53 6.22 -4.30
CA LEU A 90 19.41 5.51 -3.65
C LEU A 90 18.77 6.27 -2.48
N GLY A 91 19.39 7.34 -1.99
CA GLY A 91 18.90 8.09 -0.83
C GLY A 91 18.20 9.41 -1.16
N GLY A 92 18.31 9.91 -2.39
CA GLY A 92 18.10 11.34 -2.66
C GLY A 92 16.75 11.76 -3.27
N THR A 93 16.07 10.90 -4.04
CA THR A 93 15.14 11.42 -5.07
C THR A 93 13.90 10.59 -5.37
N ALA A 94 13.67 9.44 -4.73
CA ALA A 94 12.37 8.76 -4.84
C ALA A 94 11.34 9.53 -4.00
N GLY A 95 10.88 10.63 -4.57
CA GLY A 95 9.96 11.55 -3.94
C GLY A 95 8.54 10.99 -3.85
N CYS A 96 7.70 11.74 -3.15
CA CYS A 96 6.28 11.50 -2.98
C CYS A 96 5.44 11.43 -4.28
N GLY A 97 6.04 11.32 -5.47
CA GLY A 97 5.32 11.06 -6.73
C GLY A 97 5.35 9.60 -7.17
N PHE A 98 6.27 8.79 -6.63
CA PHE A 98 6.44 7.41 -7.09
C PHE A 98 5.25 6.55 -6.72
N GLY A 99 4.54 5.99 -7.71
CA GLY A 99 3.33 5.19 -7.49
C GLY A 99 2.05 6.01 -7.22
N GLN A 100 2.13 7.34 -7.25
CA GLN A 100 1.00 8.23 -6.97
C GLN A 100 -0.16 8.04 -7.96
N ASP A 101 0.13 7.84 -9.24
CA ASP A 101 -0.92 7.62 -10.27
C ASP A 101 -1.73 6.34 -10.00
N ARG A 102 -1.05 5.28 -9.52
CA ARG A 102 -1.67 4.02 -9.12
C ARG A 102 -2.52 4.21 -7.86
N ALA A 103 -1.98 4.87 -6.85
CA ALA A 103 -2.71 5.18 -5.63
C ALA A 103 -3.97 6.01 -5.93
N SER A 104 -3.85 7.04 -6.77
CA SER A 104 -4.96 7.89 -7.22
C SER A 104 -6.02 7.10 -7.98
N THR A 105 -5.60 6.22 -8.90
CA THR A 105 -6.52 5.35 -9.65
C THR A 105 -7.31 4.44 -8.72
N TYR A 106 -6.68 3.87 -7.69
CA TYR A 106 -7.36 2.99 -6.74
C TYR A 106 -8.22 3.75 -5.75
N ALA A 107 -7.85 4.97 -5.34
CA ALA A 107 -8.74 5.84 -4.58
C ALA A 107 -10.03 6.13 -5.38
N GLN A 108 -9.90 6.51 -6.66
CA GLN A 108 -11.05 6.81 -7.52
C GLN A 108 -11.96 5.60 -7.74
N LYS A 109 -11.40 4.38 -7.85
CA LYS A 109 -12.18 3.14 -7.95
C LYS A 109 -12.99 2.83 -6.69
N ASN A 110 -12.67 3.46 -5.57
CA ASN A 110 -13.38 3.33 -4.29
C ASN A 110 -14.13 4.62 -3.92
N ASP A 111 -14.52 5.42 -4.93
CA ASP A 111 -15.27 6.67 -4.74
C ASP A 111 -14.59 7.68 -3.81
N ALA A 112 -13.25 7.69 -3.82
CA ALA A 112 -12.44 8.60 -3.03
C ALA A 112 -11.45 9.38 -3.91
N THR A 113 -11.01 10.52 -3.40
CA THR A 113 -9.94 11.34 -3.97
C THR A 113 -8.70 11.24 -3.07
N LEU A 114 -7.53 11.03 -3.69
CA LEU A 114 -6.24 11.05 -3.00
C LEU A 114 -5.90 12.50 -2.62
N THR A 115 -5.78 12.78 -1.32
CA THR A 115 -5.53 14.13 -0.78
C THR A 115 -4.08 14.34 -0.38
N ASP A 116 -3.43 13.29 0.11
CA ASP A 116 -1.99 13.28 0.41
C ASP A 116 -1.40 11.92 0.01
N TYR A 117 -0.13 11.94 -0.40
CA TYR A 117 0.57 10.73 -0.80
C TYR A 117 2.05 10.94 -0.68
N CYS A 118 2.76 9.96 -0.10
CA CYS A 118 4.21 9.94 -0.16
C CYS A 118 4.76 8.52 -0.10
N PHE A 119 5.82 8.29 -0.87
CA PHE A 119 6.64 7.08 -0.79
C PHE A 119 7.96 7.42 -0.09
N ASP A 120 8.18 6.81 1.06
CA ASP A 120 9.44 6.85 1.79
C ASP A 120 10.29 5.66 1.33
N LEU A 121 11.22 5.93 0.41
CA LEU A 121 12.11 4.91 -0.12
C LEU A 121 13.05 4.35 0.96
N ALA A 122 13.47 5.15 1.95
CA ALA A 122 14.38 4.69 2.99
C ALA A 122 13.75 3.59 3.85
N ARG A 123 12.45 3.72 4.16
CA ARG A 123 11.67 2.72 4.91
C ARG A 123 10.95 1.70 4.02
N GLY A 124 10.87 1.98 2.72
CA GLY A 124 10.04 1.22 1.80
C GLY A 124 8.55 1.35 2.10
N GLU A 125 8.10 2.48 2.60
CA GLU A 125 6.72 2.70 3.05
C GLU A 125 5.99 3.69 2.16
N VAL A 126 4.74 3.40 1.83
CA VAL A 126 3.82 4.32 1.15
C VAL A 126 2.78 4.76 2.15
N ARG A 127 2.62 6.08 2.30
CA ARG A 127 1.51 6.70 3.02
C ARG A 127 0.54 7.28 2.01
N ALA A 128 -0.74 6.99 2.18
CA ALA A 128 -1.82 7.56 1.39
C ALA A 128 -2.92 8.08 2.29
N SER A 129 -3.39 9.28 2.01
CA SER A 129 -4.58 9.89 2.62
C SER A 129 -5.63 10.09 1.55
N VAL A 130 -6.86 9.69 1.85
CA VAL A 130 -7.98 9.82 0.92
C VAL A 130 -9.15 10.54 1.58
N GLN A 131 -9.95 11.19 0.77
CA GLN A 131 -11.24 11.74 1.16
C GLN A 131 -12.32 11.14 0.26
N MET A 132 -13.42 10.66 0.86
CA MET A 132 -14.58 10.19 0.10
C MET A 132 -15.16 11.33 -0.76
N ASN A 133 -15.66 11.00 -1.95
CA ASN A 133 -16.21 12.00 -2.85
C ASN A 133 -17.61 12.48 -2.40
N GLU A 134 -18.34 11.62 -1.68
CA GLU A 134 -19.64 11.95 -1.11
C GLU A 134 -19.52 12.35 0.37
N ALA A 135 -20.32 13.34 0.76
CA ALA A 135 -20.44 13.74 2.15
C ALA A 135 -21.41 12.80 2.88
N VAL A 136 -21.18 12.55 4.17
CA VAL A 136 -22.05 11.69 5.00
C VAL A 136 -23.46 12.29 5.13
N SER A 137 -23.55 13.62 5.17
CA SER A 137 -24.78 14.40 5.07
C SER A 137 -24.47 15.85 4.68
N ASP A 138 -25.51 16.67 4.47
CA ASP A 138 -25.35 18.12 4.22
C ASP A 138 -24.62 18.88 5.35
N GLU A 139 -24.49 18.27 6.53
CA GLU A 139 -23.93 18.88 7.76
C GLU A 139 -22.63 18.20 8.22
N VAL A 140 -22.27 17.05 7.62
CA VAL A 140 -21.13 16.24 8.01
C VAL A 140 -20.21 16.07 6.81
N ASP A 141 -18.97 16.54 6.95
CA ASP A 141 -17.96 16.47 5.91
C ASP A 141 -17.72 15.03 5.43
N ALA A 142 -17.21 14.91 4.21
CA ALA A 142 -16.79 13.63 3.65
C ALA A 142 -15.75 12.94 4.53
N ALA A 143 -15.88 11.61 4.67
CA ALA A 143 -14.97 10.82 5.48
C ALA A 143 -13.54 10.87 4.93
N VAL A 144 -12.56 10.95 5.83
CA VAL A 144 -11.13 10.91 5.53
C VAL A 144 -10.52 9.69 6.21
N ALA A 145 -9.58 9.06 5.52
CA ALA A 145 -8.81 7.95 6.06
C ALA A 145 -7.36 7.98 5.58
N ASP A 146 -6.50 7.38 6.38
CA ASP A 146 -5.08 7.23 6.15
C ASP A 146 -4.71 5.75 6.16
N ALA A 147 -3.78 5.37 5.30
CA ALA A 147 -3.20 4.04 5.31
C ALA A 147 -1.71 4.10 5.02
N VAL A 148 -0.98 3.15 5.59
CA VAL A 148 0.43 2.94 5.31
C VAL A 148 0.62 1.52 4.80
N ALA A 149 1.37 1.37 3.70
CA ALA A 149 1.73 0.09 3.13
C ALA A 149 3.25 -0.04 3.02
N SER A 150 3.79 -1.16 3.49
CA SER A 150 5.18 -1.52 3.22
C SER A 150 5.28 -2.18 1.85
N THR A 151 6.30 -1.81 1.09
CA THR A 151 6.73 -2.49 -0.13
C THR A 151 7.50 -3.78 0.17
N GLY A 152 7.97 -3.96 1.41
CA GLY A 152 8.90 -5.03 1.78
C GLY A 152 10.37 -4.74 1.43
N LEU A 153 10.67 -3.59 0.82
CA LEU A 153 12.03 -3.14 0.52
C LEU A 153 12.50 -2.14 1.58
N ASP A 154 13.30 -2.57 2.53
CA ASP A 154 13.91 -1.67 3.53
C ASP A 154 15.35 -1.33 3.12
N LEU A 155 15.63 -0.04 2.88
CA LEU A 155 16.97 0.38 2.45
C LEU A 155 17.98 0.47 3.60
N SER A 156 17.54 0.47 4.85
CA SER A 156 18.44 0.56 6.00
C SER A 156 19.35 -0.66 6.15
N GLY A 157 18.95 -1.80 5.58
CA GLY A 157 19.72 -3.04 5.55
C GLY A 157 20.54 -3.27 4.29
N CYS A 158 20.65 -2.28 3.40
CA CYS A 158 21.34 -2.47 2.13
C CYS A 158 22.87 -2.58 2.25
N SER A 159 23.48 -3.39 1.40
CA SER A 159 24.93 -3.52 1.31
C SER A 159 25.43 -3.62 -0.13
N TRP A 160 26.63 -3.09 -0.38
CA TRP A 160 27.37 -3.27 -1.62
C TRP A 160 28.43 -4.36 -1.44
N ASN A 161 28.57 -5.23 -2.43
CA ASN A 161 29.59 -6.27 -2.48
C ASN A 161 30.32 -6.20 -3.83
N ASP A 162 31.57 -5.77 -3.80
CA ASP A 162 32.42 -5.64 -4.97
C ASP A 162 33.04 -6.99 -5.33
N GLU A 163 33.01 -7.34 -6.61
CA GLU A 163 33.72 -8.51 -7.13
C GLU A 163 35.22 -8.19 -7.20
N ASP A 164 36.07 -9.20 -6.98
CA ASP A 164 37.50 -9.03 -7.13
C ASP A 164 37.82 -8.64 -8.59
N PRO A 165 38.66 -7.62 -8.83
CA PRO A 165 39.00 -7.22 -10.18
C PRO A 165 39.70 -8.37 -10.91
N PRO A 166 39.45 -8.56 -12.21
CA PRO A 166 40.09 -9.61 -12.98
C PRO A 166 41.61 -9.44 -12.93
N GLU A 167 42.34 -10.55 -12.78
CA GLU A 167 43.80 -10.55 -12.76
C GLU A 167 44.33 -9.91 -14.06
N PRO A 168 45.30 -8.97 -13.99
CA PRO A 168 45.78 -8.27 -15.18
C PRO A 168 46.31 -9.28 -16.19
N THR A 169 45.88 -9.14 -17.45
CA THR A 169 46.41 -9.99 -18.53
C THR A 169 47.91 -9.72 -18.64
N PRO A 170 48.77 -10.76 -18.58
CA PRO A 170 50.21 -10.55 -18.65
C PRO A 170 50.56 -9.84 -19.96
N THR A 171 51.26 -8.71 -19.87
CA THR A 171 51.82 -8.01 -21.03
C THR A 171 52.67 -9.02 -21.82
N PRO A 172 52.48 -9.15 -23.15
CA PRO A 172 53.30 -10.07 -23.93
C PRO A 172 54.77 -9.70 -23.77
N THR A 173 55.56 -10.59 -23.16
CA THR A 173 57.01 -10.47 -23.12
C THR A 173 57.51 -10.36 -24.56
N PRO A 174 58.28 -9.31 -24.93
CA PRO A 174 58.81 -9.20 -26.28
C PRO A 174 59.61 -10.46 -26.60
N THR A 175 59.23 -11.16 -27.67
CA THR A 175 59.96 -12.34 -28.13
C THR A 175 61.34 -11.89 -28.58
N PRO A 176 62.45 -12.39 -28.01
CA PRO A 176 63.78 -12.02 -28.46
C PRO A 176 63.92 -12.45 -29.93
N THR A 177 63.92 -11.46 -30.83
CA THR A 177 64.23 -11.68 -32.24
C THR A 177 65.73 -11.97 -32.31
N ALA A 178 66.10 -13.15 -32.79
CA ALA A 178 67.50 -13.51 -33.03
C ALA A 178 68.10 -12.56 -34.09
N GLY A 179 68.80 -11.51 -33.64
CA GLY A 179 69.53 -10.61 -34.52
C GLY A 179 70.84 -11.25 -34.99
N PRO A 180 71.23 -11.09 -36.27
CA PRO A 180 72.53 -11.51 -36.74
C PRO A 180 73.64 -10.64 -36.14
N THR A 181 74.77 -11.27 -35.86
CA THR A 181 75.98 -10.68 -35.29
C THR A 181 76.50 -9.52 -36.16
N GLY A 182 76.45 -8.28 -35.64
CA GLY A 182 77.32 -7.18 -36.11
C GLY A 182 76.69 -5.79 -36.17
N GLY A 183 77.16 -4.90 -35.29
CA GLY A 183 77.06 -3.43 -35.45
C GLY A 183 76.52 -2.67 -34.23
N PRO A 184 77.15 -1.57 -33.77
CA PRO A 184 76.54 -0.68 -32.79
C PRO A 184 75.44 0.12 -33.47
N SER A 185 74.19 -0.27 -33.25
CA SER A 185 73.01 0.46 -33.71
C SER A 185 72.30 1.01 -32.47
N ASP A 186 72.26 2.33 -32.36
CA ASP A 186 71.36 3.05 -31.47
C ASP A 186 69.92 2.63 -31.80
N GLY A 187 69.36 1.74 -30.98
CA GLY A 187 67.97 1.32 -31.11
C GLY A 187 67.06 2.46 -30.68
N PRO A 188 65.95 2.74 -31.40
CA PRO A 188 64.96 3.67 -30.89
C PRO A 188 64.41 3.09 -29.59
N THR A 189 64.50 3.87 -28.50
CA THR A 189 63.75 3.59 -27.28
C THR A 189 62.27 3.66 -27.66
N GLU A 190 61.63 2.51 -27.84
CA GLU A 190 60.18 2.45 -27.92
C GLU A 190 59.65 3.00 -26.60
N ASP A 191 59.00 4.16 -26.68
CA ASP A 191 58.25 4.75 -25.59
C ASP A 191 57.24 3.69 -25.13
N PRO A 192 57.27 3.22 -23.87
CA PRO A 192 56.27 2.28 -23.40
C PRO A 192 54.92 2.96 -23.58
N GLY A 193 54.10 2.40 -24.47
CA GLY A 193 52.78 2.92 -24.76
C GLY A 193 51.98 3.17 -23.48
N PRO A 194 50.96 4.06 -23.53
CA PRO A 194 50.19 4.40 -22.35
C PRO A 194 49.70 3.12 -21.64
N PRO A 195 49.72 3.10 -20.30
CA PRO A 195 49.28 1.94 -19.55
C PRO A 195 47.85 1.57 -19.98
N PRO A 196 47.51 0.26 -20.00
CA PRO A 196 46.16 -0.17 -20.33
C PRO A 196 45.16 0.48 -19.37
N PRO A 197 43.95 0.81 -19.84
CA PRO A 197 42.92 1.40 -18.99
C PRO A 197 42.55 0.44 -17.84
N PRO A 198 42.16 0.97 -16.67
CA PRO A 198 41.73 0.15 -15.55
C PRO A 198 40.55 -0.74 -15.97
N PRO A 199 40.50 -2.01 -15.52
CA PRO A 199 39.39 -2.89 -15.84
C PRO A 199 38.12 -2.44 -15.10
N ASP A 200 36.97 -2.71 -15.71
CA ASP A 200 35.68 -2.54 -15.07
C ASP A 200 35.50 -3.56 -13.94
N ILE A 201 34.76 -3.17 -12.90
CA ILE A 201 34.56 -3.98 -11.69
C ILE A 201 33.06 -4.29 -11.54
N GLY A 202 32.72 -5.57 -11.43
CA GLY A 202 31.37 -5.99 -11.07
C GLY A 202 31.06 -5.64 -9.61
N THR A 203 29.84 -5.19 -9.33
CA THR A 203 29.38 -4.94 -7.96
C THR A 203 27.92 -5.33 -7.80
N THR A 204 27.58 -5.85 -6.63
CA THR A 204 26.22 -6.27 -6.29
C THR A 204 25.67 -5.42 -5.16
N PHE A 205 24.44 -4.96 -5.32
CA PHE A 205 23.67 -4.23 -4.33
C PHE A 205 22.56 -5.13 -3.81
N SER A 206 22.54 -5.40 -2.51
CA SER A 206 21.57 -6.29 -1.87
C SER A 206 20.77 -5.56 -0.80
N CYS A 207 19.45 -5.65 -0.86
CA CYS A 207 18.49 -5.01 0.06
C CYS A 207 17.30 -5.94 0.29
N GLY A 208 17.37 -6.76 1.35
CA GLY A 208 16.32 -7.73 1.66
C GLY A 208 15.95 -8.59 0.43
N PRO A 209 14.74 -8.44 -0.15
CA PRO A 209 14.30 -9.20 -1.33
C PRO A 209 14.92 -8.79 -2.67
N LEU A 210 15.63 -7.65 -2.72
CA LEU A 210 16.24 -7.11 -3.94
C LEU A 210 17.73 -7.43 -4.00
N THR A 211 18.18 -8.01 -5.10
CA THR A 211 19.61 -8.08 -5.46
C THR A 211 19.80 -7.49 -6.85
N ALA A 212 20.57 -6.42 -6.98
CA ALA A 212 20.84 -5.76 -8.25
C ALA A 212 22.34 -5.82 -8.58
N ARG A 213 22.68 -6.09 -9.84
CA ARG A 213 24.06 -6.10 -10.32
C ARG A 213 24.37 -4.86 -11.14
N PHE A 214 25.55 -4.32 -10.90
CA PHE A 214 26.10 -3.17 -11.59
C PHE A 214 27.52 -3.46 -12.05
N VAL A 215 27.97 -2.69 -13.03
CA VAL A 215 29.39 -2.59 -13.41
C VAL A 215 29.85 -1.16 -13.11
N ILE A 216 30.97 -1.06 -12.40
CA ILE A 216 31.71 0.18 -12.16
C ILE A 216 32.70 0.33 -13.30
N ASP A 217 32.53 1.39 -14.08
CA ASP A 217 33.44 1.75 -15.15
C ASP A 217 34.83 2.09 -14.56
N GLY A 218 35.87 1.41 -15.04
CA GLY A 218 37.23 1.53 -14.48
C GLY A 218 37.88 2.90 -14.69
N GLU A 219 37.43 3.66 -15.70
CA GLU A 219 37.99 4.99 -16.02
C GLU A 219 37.25 6.13 -15.29
N THR A 220 35.93 6.03 -15.19
CA THR A 220 35.04 7.10 -14.69
C THR A 220 34.49 6.83 -13.30
N GLY A 221 34.55 5.59 -12.82
CA GLY A 221 33.92 5.14 -11.57
C GLY A 221 32.39 5.13 -11.61
N ARG A 222 31.79 5.27 -12.79
CA ARG A 222 30.34 5.38 -12.94
C ARG A 222 29.68 4.00 -12.86
N LEU A 223 28.56 3.91 -12.14
CA LEU A 223 27.73 2.70 -12.14
C LEU A 223 26.93 2.58 -13.44
N SER A 224 26.89 1.37 -13.95
CA SER A 224 26.01 0.94 -15.03
C SER A 224 25.21 -0.27 -14.59
N PHE A 225 23.89 -0.17 -14.70
CA PHE A 225 22.97 -1.23 -14.31
C PHE A 225 23.03 -2.40 -15.28
N VAL A 226 23.13 -3.63 -14.76
CA VAL A 226 23.16 -4.87 -15.55
C VAL A 226 21.81 -5.56 -15.48
N ASP A 227 21.45 -6.03 -14.29
CA ASP A 227 20.20 -6.74 -14.02
C ASP A 227 19.85 -6.71 -12.54
N PHE A 228 18.69 -7.28 -12.21
CA PHE A 228 18.26 -7.45 -10.84
C PHE A 228 17.42 -8.72 -10.69
N GLU A 229 17.42 -9.23 -9.47
CA GLU A 229 16.57 -10.30 -8.98
C GLU A 229 15.70 -9.75 -7.85
N LEU A 230 14.45 -10.20 -7.81
CA LEU A 230 13.44 -9.69 -6.89
C LEU A 230 12.58 -10.82 -6.36
N ASP A 231 12.83 -11.20 -5.11
CA ASP A 231 12.14 -12.33 -4.47
C ASP A 231 11.17 -11.86 -3.40
N GLY A 232 9.86 -12.01 -3.63
CA GLY A 232 8.87 -11.88 -2.55
C GLY A 232 8.58 -10.45 -2.10
N LEU A 233 8.60 -9.48 -3.01
CA LEU A 233 8.32 -8.06 -2.71
C LEU A 233 6.83 -7.78 -2.49
N GLU A 234 6.18 -8.46 -1.55
CA GLU A 234 4.72 -8.41 -1.37
C GLU A 234 4.28 -7.16 -0.60
N PRO A 235 3.53 -6.23 -1.25
CA PRO A 235 2.97 -5.09 -0.57
C PRO A 235 2.01 -5.53 0.53
N ARG A 236 2.11 -4.92 1.70
CA ARG A 236 1.23 -5.20 2.83
C ARG A 236 0.93 -3.94 3.61
N LEU A 237 -0.26 -3.87 4.18
CA LEU A 237 -0.62 -2.80 5.12
C LEU A 237 0.21 -2.95 6.39
N ILE A 238 0.58 -1.80 6.96
CA ILE A 238 1.25 -1.70 8.25
C ILE A 238 0.49 -0.67 9.10
N ASP A 239 0.11 -1.08 10.30
CA ASP A 239 -0.67 -0.29 11.26
C ASP A 239 0.23 0.66 12.09
#